data_AF-A0A8J5V0X5-F1
#
_entry.id   AF-A0A8J5V0X5-F1
#
_cell.length_a   1.000
_cell.length_b   1.000
_cell.length_c   1.000
_cell.angle_alpha   90.00
_cell.angle_beta   90.00
_cell.angle_gamma   90.00
#
_symmetry.space_group_name_H-M   'P 1'
#
loop_
_entity.id
_entity.type
_entity.pdbx_description
1 polymer ?
#
loop_
_entity_poly.entity_id
_entity_poly.type
_entity_poly.pdbx_seq_one_letter_code
_entity_poly.pdbx_strand_id
1 'polypeptide(L)'
;MLKTLVVVLTIGYSLGAPIALQDETLGFTAKFEWPCESSMNIYKSFNKFINKNIIATRAVIYKDSAILAFPRFKPGVPVTLGKLSLSNNGEPPKIGAYPCWSMQEEGNCASLQNVVDIFVDQQGILWVLDTGVVNTLEKPVRKCPPKVVAFNLNTDKLIKVIDLSKLTTEASRLQYLLADYAENGHIYVYITDAESGAILVHDVTTGQSHKVSLPPQVMEKIPKRDVMTPVLIHRADGSTCIIFTYLSDVNLYAVSTKSLQNVQSSVKFHVVGQKKAKIVVLGSDNGTAMFFRYEGQPDVYRWDSNYMFTDENIIKVYSGDDAMFATHIAPDYNSERIRVLESNFPDFIQGKVGYVTGNALIIYNGTSLWRVESPIFQPQEAAASVTIANETFYLDDGVLGMALSPKSSRNPRQLILRPLASFDIISVETSSLQKSYANKPIRYTVVSRALPSQAAAMAFSSGGTLFFGLPHDLAMACWNINKPLTRDNIVVIDRDHNDYQFVSGVKVIPSRFTKRYEELWIATNRYQKIALETQNFNEINFRIMKSPVDNLIKGTNCNNGFNFKFLSDYNLPFSNYF
;
A
#
# COMPACT_ATOMS: atom_id res chain seq x y z
N MET A 1 -7.17 -5.27 -8.33
CA MET A 1 -7.54 -4.11 -7.49
C MET A 1 -6.21 -3.49 -7.09
N LEU A 2 -5.90 -2.28 -7.58
CA LEU A 2 -4.67 -1.56 -7.20
C LEU A 2 -4.63 -1.53 -5.67
N LYS A 3 -3.63 -2.14 -5.04
CA LYS A 3 -3.41 -1.94 -3.60
C LYS A 3 -2.80 -0.55 -3.44
N THR A 4 -3.68 0.43 -3.48
CA THR A 4 -3.40 1.78 -3.03
C THR A 4 -3.06 1.70 -1.54
N LEU A 5 -2.09 2.47 -1.07
CA LEU A 5 -1.82 2.62 0.37
C LEU A 5 -3.16 2.87 1.07
N VAL A 6 -3.63 1.94 1.89
CA VAL A 6 -4.80 2.13 2.74
C VAL A 6 -4.23 2.31 4.14
N VAL A 7 -4.58 3.41 4.78
CA VAL A 7 -4.38 3.63 6.21
C VAL A 7 -5.76 3.51 6.82
N VAL A 8 -5.90 2.62 7.80
CA VAL A 8 -7.18 2.25 8.38
C VAL A 8 -7.18 2.72 9.82
N LEU A 9 -8.20 3.47 10.23
CA LEU A 9 -8.41 3.89 11.60
C LEU A 9 -9.57 3.08 12.20
N THR A 10 -9.29 2.12 13.09
CA THR A 10 -10.30 1.20 13.67
C THR A 10 -10.57 1.46 15.16
N ILE A 11 -11.74 1.04 15.65
CA ILE A 11 -12.25 1.24 17.01
C ILE A 11 -12.29 -0.10 17.75
N GLY A 12 -11.88 -0.16 19.02
CA GLY A 12 -12.05 -1.33 19.89
C GLY A 12 -12.95 -1.02 21.10
N TYR A 13 -13.86 -1.94 21.44
CA TYR A 13 -14.73 -1.88 22.62
C TYR A 13 -14.39 -2.96 23.64
N SER A 14 -14.64 -2.71 24.93
CA SER A 14 -14.67 -3.75 25.97
C SER A 14 -16.04 -3.84 26.66
N LEU A 15 -16.48 -5.10 26.82
CA LEU A 15 -17.55 -5.69 27.63
C LEU A 15 -19.01 -5.72 27.11
N GLY A 16 -19.49 -6.96 26.86
CA GLY A 16 -20.89 -7.41 26.97
C GLY A 16 -21.67 -7.60 25.65
N ALA A 17 -21.86 -8.84 25.19
CA ALA A 17 -22.50 -9.29 23.92
C ALA A 17 -23.92 -8.76 23.61
N PRO A 18 -24.46 -9.02 22.39
CA PRO A 18 -23.99 -8.63 21.07
C PRO A 18 -25.00 -7.63 20.45
N ILE A 19 -24.62 -6.37 20.38
CA ILE A 19 -25.26 -5.39 19.50
C ILE A 19 -24.37 -5.33 18.25
N ALA A 20 -24.95 -5.42 17.06
CA ALA A 20 -24.21 -5.32 15.80
C ALA A 20 -23.40 -4.01 15.78
N LEU A 21 -22.07 -4.12 15.92
CA LEU A 21 -21.14 -3.01 15.83
C LEU A 21 -21.04 -2.57 14.36
N GLN A 22 -21.42 -1.32 14.09
CA GLN A 22 -21.10 -0.68 12.83
C GLN A 22 -19.71 -0.04 13.02
N ASP A 23 -18.66 -0.72 12.55
CA ASP A 23 -17.29 -0.21 12.59
C ASP A 23 -17.17 1.05 11.73
N GLU A 24 -16.99 2.22 12.35
CA GLU A 24 -16.63 3.47 11.67
C GLU A 24 -15.15 3.44 11.25
N THR A 25 -14.83 2.54 10.32
CA THR A 25 -13.50 2.42 9.75
C THR A 25 -13.28 3.49 8.69
N LEU A 26 -12.33 4.41 8.91
CA LEU A 26 -11.90 5.36 7.88
C LEU A 26 -10.68 4.82 7.14
N GLY A 27 -10.91 4.21 5.97
CA GLY A 27 -9.85 3.81 5.04
C GLY A 27 -9.44 4.96 4.12
N PHE A 28 -8.15 5.30 4.06
CA PHE A 28 -7.66 6.36 3.19
C PHE A 28 -6.33 6.06 2.52
N THR A 29 -6.13 6.68 1.36
CA THR A 29 -4.82 6.79 0.72
C THR A 29 -4.24 8.16 1.00
N ALA A 30 -2.90 8.27 0.99
CA ALA A 30 -2.17 9.54 1.00
C ALA A 30 -2.47 10.44 -0.23
N LYS A 31 -3.72 10.89 -0.36
CA LYS A 31 -4.20 11.80 -1.38
C LYS A 31 -4.12 13.22 -0.81
N PHE A 32 -3.05 13.91 -1.18
CA PHE A 32 -2.83 15.27 -0.70
C PHE A 32 -3.71 16.30 -1.41
N GLU A 33 -4.12 17.33 -0.67
CA GLU A 33 -4.77 18.52 -1.19
C GLU A 33 -3.72 19.46 -1.80
N TRP A 34 -3.46 19.27 -3.08
CA TRP A 34 -2.52 20.09 -3.84
C TRP A 34 -3.04 21.51 -4.04
N PRO A 35 -2.18 22.55 -3.99
CA PRO A 35 -2.60 23.92 -4.29
C PRO A 35 -3.17 24.07 -5.71
N CYS A 36 -2.58 23.34 -6.66
CA CYS A 36 -3.09 23.18 -8.02
C CYS A 36 -2.50 21.92 -8.68
N GLU A 37 -3.09 21.51 -9.81
CA GLU A 37 -2.65 20.33 -10.56
C GLU A 37 -1.22 20.47 -11.10
N SER A 38 -0.82 21.68 -11.52
CA SER A 38 0.54 21.96 -11.99
C SER A 38 1.59 21.68 -10.91
N SER A 39 1.34 22.06 -9.65
CA SER A 39 2.23 21.74 -8.53
C SER A 39 2.37 20.24 -8.31
N MET A 40 1.27 19.49 -8.38
CA MET A 40 1.31 18.02 -8.30
C MET A 40 2.18 17.43 -9.42
N ASN A 41 2.01 17.90 -10.65
CA ASN A 41 2.75 17.39 -11.81
C ASN A 41 4.25 17.69 -11.70
N ILE A 42 4.64 18.87 -11.20
CA ILE A 42 6.03 19.22 -10.90
C ILE A 42 6.60 18.28 -9.83
N TYR A 43 5.87 18.05 -8.73
CA TYR A 43 6.35 17.16 -7.69
C TYR A 43 6.54 15.73 -8.20
N LYS A 44 5.67 15.24 -9.09
CA LYS A 44 5.85 13.94 -9.74
C LYS A 44 7.06 13.93 -10.68
N SER A 45 7.20 14.92 -11.56
CA SER A 45 8.28 14.96 -12.55
C SER A 45 9.68 15.04 -11.92
N PHE A 46 9.79 15.66 -10.74
CA PHE A 46 11.03 15.77 -9.98
C PHE A 46 11.21 14.68 -8.91
N ASN A 47 10.40 13.61 -8.93
CA ASN A 47 10.44 12.54 -7.93
C ASN A 47 10.29 13.01 -6.47
N LYS A 48 9.63 14.17 -6.28
CA LYS A 48 9.26 14.74 -4.97
C LYS A 48 7.90 14.23 -4.47
N PHE A 49 7.18 13.47 -5.29
CA PHE A 49 5.97 12.75 -4.90
C PHE A 49 5.95 11.33 -5.47
N ILE A 50 6.16 10.34 -4.60
CA ILE A 50 6.18 8.92 -4.93
C ILE A 50 5.22 8.19 -3.98
N ASN A 51 4.03 7.85 -4.46
CA ASN A 51 2.95 7.27 -3.64
C ASN A 51 3.37 6.05 -2.81
N LYS A 52 4.15 5.13 -3.39
CA LYS A 52 4.60 3.90 -2.70
C LYS A 52 5.58 4.16 -1.55
N ASN A 53 6.14 5.37 -1.46
CA ASN A 53 7.12 5.78 -0.46
C ASN A 53 6.52 6.55 0.71
N ILE A 54 5.19 6.72 0.73
CA ILE A 54 4.49 7.44 1.79
C ILE A 54 3.84 6.44 2.75
N ILE A 55 4.02 6.65 4.04
CA ILE A 55 3.39 5.86 5.10
C ILE A 55 3.06 6.78 6.29
N ALA A 56 1.85 6.64 6.84
CA ALA A 56 1.48 7.30 8.08
C ALA A 56 1.98 6.42 9.24
N THR A 57 2.70 7.00 10.20
CA THR A 57 3.19 6.22 11.36
C THR A 57 2.63 6.70 12.68
N ARG A 58 2.10 7.92 12.74
CA ARG A 58 1.49 8.52 13.92
C ARG A 58 0.24 9.28 13.56
N ALA A 59 -0.68 9.30 14.50
CA ALA A 59 -1.93 10.03 14.41
C ALA A 59 -2.25 10.61 15.78
N VAL A 60 -2.77 11.83 15.82
CA VAL A 60 -3.40 12.39 17.02
C VAL A 60 -4.76 12.91 16.61
N ILE A 61 -5.74 12.69 17.48
CA ILE A 61 -7.12 13.12 17.24
C ILE A 61 -7.34 14.42 17.98
N TYR A 62 -7.86 15.41 17.26
CA TYR A 62 -8.24 16.67 17.85
C TYR A 62 -9.53 17.17 17.22
N LYS A 63 -10.59 17.20 18.02
CA LYS A 63 -11.95 17.47 17.57
C LYS A 63 -12.31 16.52 16.40
N ASP A 64 -12.83 17.05 15.31
CA ASP A 64 -13.24 16.28 14.13
C ASP A 64 -12.10 16.08 13.12
N SER A 65 -10.84 16.22 13.54
CA SER A 65 -9.67 16.10 12.68
C SER A 65 -8.65 15.12 13.23
N ALA A 66 -7.92 14.45 12.34
CA ALA A 66 -6.70 13.74 12.67
C ALA A 66 -5.49 14.48 12.09
N ILE A 67 -4.46 14.68 12.91
CA ILE A 67 -3.14 15.11 12.45
C ILE A 67 -2.28 13.88 12.30
N LEU A 68 -1.60 13.75 11.17
CA LEU A 68 -0.82 12.59 10.79
C LEU A 68 0.65 12.94 10.55
N ALA A 69 1.55 12.10 11.07
CA ALA A 69 2.95 12.13 10.70
C ALA A 69 3.21 11.18 9.52
N PHE A 70 3.85 11.70 8.49
CA PHE A 70 4.38 10.97 7.35
C PHE A 70 5.89 11.14 7.33
N PRO A 71 6.64 10.31 8.06
CA PRO A 71 8.09 10.44 8.08
C PRO A 71 8.67 10.29 6.67
N ARG A 72 9.63 11.15 6.33
CA ARG A 72 10.43 11.08 5.09
C ARG A 72 11.46 9.95 5.20
N PHE A 73 11.00 8.71 5.37
CA PHE A 73 11.83 7.52 5.42
C PHE A 73 12.44 7.17 4.06
N LYS A 74 11.71 7.46 3.00
CA LYS A 74 12.08 7.25 1.59
C LYS A 74 11.87 8.57 0.82
N PRO A 75 12.49 8.74 -0.36
CA PRO A 75 12.31 9.94 -1.17
C PRO A 75 10.88 10.07 -1.69
N GLY A 76 10.48 11.29 -2.02
CA GLY A 76 9.18 11.56 -2.64
C GLY A 76 8.00 11.68 -1.67
N VAL A 77 8.25 12.07 -0.42
CA VAL A 77 7.21 12.37 0.59
C VAL A 77 6.97 13.90 0.64
N PRO A 78 5.91 14.41 0.00
CA PRO A 78 5.72 15.86 -0.18
C PRO A 78 5.32 16.56 1.12
N VAL A 79 4.52 15.90 1.96
CA VAL A 79 3.99 16.42 3.22
C VAL A 79 4.44 15.46 4.32
N THR A 80 5.17 15.96 5.32
CA THR A 80 5.60 15.17 6.48
C THR A 80 4.67 15.32 7.68
N LEU A 81 3.87 16.39 7.72
CA LEU A 81 2.82 16.61 8.71
C LEU A 81 1.52 17.03 8.01
N GLY A 82 0.48 16.20 8.11
CA GLY A 82 -0.79 16.40 7.42
C GLY A 82 -1.98 16.48 8.37
N LYS A 83 -3.08 17.08 7.91
CA LYS A 83 -4.36 17.16 8.60
C LYS A 83 -5.44 16.56 7.71
N LEU A 84 -6.30 15.72 8.26
CA LEU A 84 -7.50 15.19 7.60
C LEU A 84 -8.73 15.38 8.46
N SER A 85 -9.89 15.52 7.83
CA SER A 85 -11.18 15.52 8.51
C SER A 85 -11.62 14.08 8.78
N LEU A 86 -12.09 13.81 10.00
CA LEU A 86 -12.72 12.55 10.38
C LEU A 86 -14.17 12.48 9.90
N SER A 87 -14.83 13.63 9.75
CA SER A 87 -16.14 13.71 9.08
C SER A 87 -15.93 13.74 7.57
N ASN A 88 -16.47 12.73 6.88
CA ASN A 88 -16.53 12.72 5.43
C ASN A 88 -17.99 12.62 4.97
N ASN A 89 -18.46 13.61 4.21
CA ASN A 89 -19.80 13.62 3.62
C ASN A 89 -19.92 12.60 2.45
N GLY A 90 -19.40 11.38 2.61
CA GLY A 90 -19.27 10.36 1.58
C GLY A 90 -18.10 10.54 0.60
N GLU A 91 -17.28 11.59 0.74
CA GLU A 91 -16.06 11.76 -0.06
C GLU A 91 -14.87 10.98 0.51
N PRO A 92 -13.92 10.52 -0.33
CA PRO A 92 -12.64 10.01 0.14
C PRO A 92 -11.90 11.11 0.92
N PRO A 93 -11.41 10.83 2.14
CA PRO A 93 -10.68 11.81 2.92
C PRO A 93 -9.42 12.25 2.16
N LYS A 94 -9.15 13.56 2.24
CA LYS A 94 -7.98 14.20 1.65
C LYS A 94 -7.10 14.73 2.78
N ILE A 95 -5.79 14.79 2.52
CA ILE A 95 -4.81 15.23 3.50
C ILE A 95 -4.31 16.62 3.10
N GLY A 96 -4.66 17.62 3.89
CA GLY A 96 -4.07 18.96 3.79
C GLY A 96 -2.68 18.99 4.41
N ALA A 97 -1.76 19.73 3.81
CA ALA A 97 -0.47 20.03 4.44
C ALA A 97 -0.69 20.86 5.72
N TYR A 98 -0.12 20.43 6.85
CA TYR A 98 -0.34 21.10 8.13
C TYR A 98 0.90 21.86 8.63
N PRO A 99 0.75 23.11 9.10
CA PRO A 99 -0.44 23.95 8.96
C PRO A 99 -0.67 24.44 7.53
N CYS A 100 0.38 24.41 6.69
CA CYS A 100 0.31 24.82 5.29
C CYS A 100 1.48 24.23 4.48
N TRP A 101 1.46 24.42 3.16
CA TRP A 101 2.46 23.89 2.24
C TRP A 101 3.87 24.48 2.43
N SER A 102 4.01 25.76 2.82
CA SER A 102 5.33 26.35 3.07
C SER A 102 6.06 25.70 4.23
N MET A 103 5.31 25.17 5.22
CA MET A 103 5.88 24.40 6.33
C MET A 103 6.39 23.02 5.93
N GLN A 104 6.16 22.57 4.69
CA GLN A 104 6.63 21.29 4.16
C GLN A 104 7.89 21.44 3.28
N GLU A 105 8.46 22.63 3.15
CA GLU A 105 9.61 22.88 2.28
C GLU A 105 10.90 22.18 2.79
N GLU A 106 11.36 21.18 2.05
CA GLU A 106 12.63 20.49 2.34
C GLU A 106 13.83 21.39 2.03
N GLY A 107 14.80 21.44 2.94
CA GLY A 107 16.00 22.28 2.88
C GLY A 107 15.86 23.64 3.57
N ASN A 108 14.63 24.12 3.79
CA ASN A 108 14.38 25.33 4.56
C ASN A 108 14.28 24.98 6.06
N CYS A 109 15.29 25.32 6.86
CA CYS A 109 15.32 24.93 8.27
C CYS A 109 14.29 25.62 9.18
N ALA A 110 13.59 26.65 8.69
CA ALA A 110 12.40 27.18 9.34
C ALA A 110 11.17 26.26 9.16
N SER A 111 11.18 25.40 8.14
CA SER A 111 10.13 24.44 7.79
C SER A 111 10.45 23.02 8.28
N LEU A 112 9.48 22.10 8.17
CA LEU A 112 9.59 20.71 8.63
C LEU A 112 10.36 19.85 7.63
N GLN A 113 11.35 19.11 8.13
CA GLN A 113 12.22 18.28 7.32
C GLN A 113 11.83 16.80 7.38
N ASN A 114 11.66 16.24 8.57
CA ASN A 114 11.22 14.87 8.74
C ASN A 114 10.56 14.70 10.11
N VAL A 115 9.23 14.75 10.13
CA VAL A 115 8.43 14.52 11.33
C VAL A 115 8.32 13.03 11.60
N VAL A 116 8.88 12.59 12.72
CA VAL A 116 8.88 11.17 13.11
C VAL A 116 7.91 10.85 14.23
N ASP A 117 7.59 11.83 15.07
CA ASP A 117 6.64 11.68 16.16
C ASP A 117 5.85 12.96 16.43
N ILE A 118 4.63 12.78 16.93
CA ILE A 118 3.73 13.87 17.30
C ILE A 118 3.01 13.52 18.60
N PHE A 119 2.79 14.54 19.43
CA PHE A 119 2.11 14.41 20.71
C PHE A 119 1.18 15.60 20.91
N VAL A 120 -0.04 15.38 21.41
CA VAL A 120 -0.97 16.46 21.76
C VAL A 120 -1.11 16.50 23.26
N ASP A 121 -0.87 17.67 23.84
CA ASP A 121 -1.10 17.87 25.26
C ASP A 121 -2.55 18.24 25.57
N GLN A 122 -2.87 18.23 26.87
CA GLN A 122 -4.17 18.58 27.43
C GLN A 122 -4.66 20.00 27.08
N GLN A 123 -3.80 20.91 26.61
CA GLN A 123 -4.17 22.27 26.19
C GLN A 123 -4.41 22.37 24.68
N GLY A 124 -4.31 21.25 23.95
CA GLY A 124 -4.43 21.24 22.49
C GLY A 124 -3.21 21.82 21.79
N ILE A 125 -2.03 21.72 22.41
CA ILE A 125 -0.76 22.03 21.78
C ILE A 125 -0.23 20.76 21.13
N LEU A 126 -0.01 20.83 19.82
CA LEU A 126 0.65 19.79 19.05
C LEU A 126 2.16 19.99 19.12
N TRP A 127 2.84 19.05 19.77
CA TRP A 127 4.28 18.93 19.81
C TRP A 127 4.75 18.00 18.68
N VAL A 128 5.68 18.47 17.86
CA VAL A 128 6.13 17.80 16.64
C VAL A 128 7.63 17.59 16.70
N LEU A 129 8.09 16.34 16.62
CA LEU A 129 9.51 16.01 16.57
C LEU A 129 9.99 15.95 15.12
N ASP A 130 10.78 16.95 14.72
CA ASP A 130 11.47 17.00 13.43
C ASP A 130 12.95 16.63 13.60
N THR A 131 13.34 15.49 13.02
CA THR A 131 14.72 14.98 13.16
C THR A 131 15.73 15.71 12.29
N GLY A 132 15.28 16.46 11.28
CA GLY A 132 16.18 17.13 10.32
C GLY A 132 16.85 16.19 9.31
N VAL A 133 16.64 14.88 9.40
CA VAL A 133 17.26 13.86 8.53
C VAL A 133 16.20 13.18 7.69
N VAL A 134 16.33 13.24 6.36
CA VAL A 134 15.41 12.61 5.40
C VAL A 134 16.00 11.34 4.80
N ASN A 135 15.16 10.53 4.15
CA ASN A 135 15.51 9.27 3.48
C ASN A 135 16.18 8.25 4.42
N THR A 136 15.73 8.20 5.67
CA THR A 136 16.39 7.47 6.77
C THR A 136 16.43 5.95 6.60
N LEU A 137 15.60 5.36 5.73
CA LEU A 137 15.59 3.92 5.44
C LEU A 137 16.36 3.55 4.15
N GLU A 138 16.82 4.53 3.38
CA GLU A 138 17.60 4.31 2.16
C GLU A 138 18.97 4.97 2.30
N LYS A 139 19.08 6.24 1.88
CA LYS A 139 20.30 7.04 1.99
C LYS A 139 20.02 8.26 2.86
N PRO A 140 20.25 8.18 4.19
CA PRO A 140 19.99 9.28 5.11
C PRO A 140 20.73 10.56 4.69
N VAL A 141 20.02 11.69 4.66
CA VAL A 141 20.58 13.01 4.37
C VAL A 141 20.13 13.98 5.45
N ARG A 142 21.10 14.57 6.16
CA ARG A 142 20.82 15.66 7.10
C ARG A 142 20.57 16.94 6.32
N LYS A 143 19.35 17.45 6.41
CA LYS A 143 18.93 18.72 5.79
C LYS A 143 19.05 19.87 6.78
N CYS A 144 18.71 19.62 8.04
CA CYS A 144 18.73 20.62 9.11
C CYS A 144 19.11 19.99 10.48
N PRO A 145 19.42 20.82 11.49
CA PRO A 145 19.47 20.38 12.88
C PRO A 145 18.11 19.85 13.37
N PRO A 146 18.10 18.92 14.35
CA PRO A 146 16.86 18.41 14.93
C PRO A 146 16.18 19.47 15.79
N LYS A 147 14.84 19.49 15.76
CA LYS A 147 14.03 20.46 16.51
C LYS A 147 12.70 19.86 16.97
N VAL A 148 12.15 20.41 18.04
CA VAL A 148 10.73 20.24 18.39
C VAL A 148 9.98 21.51 18.01
N VAL A 149 8.82 21.35 17.37
CA VAL A 149 7.97 22.44 16.91
C VAL A 149 6.61 22.33 17.60
N ALA A 150 6.10 23.41 18.17
CA ALA A 150 4.82 23.44 18.86
C ALA A 150 3.79 24.27 18.08
N PHE A 151 2.62 23.70 17.79
CA PHE A 151 1.51 24.39 17.15
C PHE A 151 0.28 24.41 18.06
N ASN A 152 -0.46 25.52 18.06
CA ASN A 152 -1.75 25.59 18.74
C ASN A 152 -2.84 25.04 17.81
N LEU A 153 -3.46 23.90 18.14
CA LEU A 153 -4.45 23.26 17.26
C LEU A 153 -5.78 24.01 17.13
N ASN A 154 -6.04 25.01 17.98
CA ASN A 154 -7.22 25.86 17.83
C ASN A 154 -7.01 26.98 16.79
N THR A 155 -5.77 27.43 16.63
CA THR A 155 -5.45 28.56 15.75
C THR A 155 -4.57 28.17 14.56
N ASP A 156 -4.11 26.92 14.51
CA ASP A 156 -3.12 26.36 13.58
C ASP A 156 -1.81 27.19 13.52
N LYS A 157 -1.51 27.98 14.57
CA LYS A 157 -0.33 28.86 14.65
C LYS A 157 0.84 28.17 15.31
N LEU A 158 2.03 28.43 14.77
CA LEU A 158 3.31 28.11 15.39
C LEU A 158 3.48 28.92 16.69
N ILE A 159 3.81 28.24 17.79
CA ILE A 159 3.99 28.84 19.12
C ILE A 159 5.47 28.86 19.50
N LYS A 160 6.18 27.75 19.28
CA LYS A 160 7.53 27.54 19.77
C LYS A 160 8.34 26.66 18.84
N VAL A 161 9.63 26.94 18.75
CA VAL A 161 10.64 26.07 18.17
C VAL A 161 11.71 25.84 19.24
N ILE A 162 12.03 24.58 19.51
CA ILE A 162 13.04 24.14 20.46
C ILE A 162 14.16 23.50 19.65
N ASP A 163 15.35 24.09 19.75
CA ASP A 163 16.56 23.55 19.11
C ASP A 163 17.16 22.42 19.97
N LEU A 164 17.32 21.24 19.36
CA LEU A 164 17.91 20.07 20.01
C LEU A 164 19.39 19.87 19.66
N SER A 165 19.98 20.75 18.84
CA SER A 165 21.35 20.62 18.33
C SER A 165 22.39 20.47 19.45
N LYS A 166 22.23 21.21 20.56
CA LYS A 166 23.16 21.17 21.71
C LYS A 166 23.09 19.87 22.53
N LEU A 167 22.02 19.08 22.35
CA LEU A 167 21.80 17.83 23.08
C LEU A 167 22.10 16.59 22.24
N THR A 168 22.38 16.79 20.94
CA THR A 168 22.48 15.71 19.97
C THR A 168 23.81 15.71 19.24
N THR A 169 24.15 14.56 18.68
CA THR A 169 25.32 14.37 17.82
C THR A 169 24.88 13.82 16.47
N GLU A 170 25.82 13.60 15.55
CA GLU A 170 25.51 12.96 14.28
C GLU A 170 25.02 11.52 14.42
N ALA A 171 25.41 10.84 15.51
CA ALA A 171 24.97 9.49 15.82
C ALA A 171 23.59 9.45 16.49
N SER A 172 23.11 10.57 17.04
CA SER A 172 21.81 10.62 17.72
C SER A 172 20.68 10.12 16.84
N ARG A 173 19.81 9.30 17.43
CA ARG A 173 18.64 8.72 16.76
C ARG A 173 17.37 9.05 17.55
N LEU A 174 16.84 10.23 17.28
CA LEU A 174 15.60 10.71 17.87
C LEU A 174 14.42 10.01 17.21
N GLN A 175 13.51 9.46 18.01
CA GLN A 175 12.38 8.68 17.49
C GLN A 175 11.04 9.00 18.13
N TYR A 176 11.02 9.39 19.40
CA TYR A 176 9.78 9.64 20.12
C TYR A 176 9.83 10.91 20.96
N LEU A 177 8.66 11.52 21.15
CA LEU A 177 8.44 12.76 21.87
C LEU A 177 7.25 12.60 22.81
N LEU A 178 7.41 13.07 24.05
CA LEU A 178 6.34 13.19 25.03
C LEU A 178 6.34 14.62 25.59
N ALA A 179 5.18 15.12 25.99
CA ALA A 179 5.06 16.39 26.72
C ALA A 179 4.25 16.18 28.00
N ASP A 180 4.68 16.84 29.08
CA ASP A 180 4.03 16.75 30.39
C ASP A 180 4.07 18.09 31.13
N TYR A 181 3.17 18.25 32.10
CA TYR A 181 3.08 19.42 32.97
C TYR A 181 3.53 19.03 34.37
N ALA A 182 4.59 19.67 34.87
CA ALA A 182 5.05 19.45 36.23
C ALA A 182 4.08 20.05 37.26
N GLU A 183 4.20 19.64 38.53
CA GLU A 183 3.39 20.13 39.66
C GLU A 183 3.43 21.67 39.79
N ASN A 184 4.54 22.31 39.39
CA ASN A 184 4.72 23.76 39.41
C ASN A 184 4.17 24.48 38.15
N GLY A 185 3.53 23.76 37.24
CA GLY A 185 2.99 24.28 35.98
C GLY A 185 4.02 24.45 34.86
N HIS A 186 5.29 24.08 35.07
CA HIS A 186 6.28 24.08 34.00
C HIS A 186 5.97 23.01 32.97
N ILE A 187 6.19 23.33 31.70
CA ILE A 187 5.97 22.42 30.59
C ILE A 187 7.30 21.76 30.25
N TYR A 188 7.32 20.44 30.24
CA TYR A 188 8.48 19.66 29.86
C TYR A 188 8.22 18.86 28.60
N VAL A 189 9.22 18.79 27.73
CA VAL A 189 9.25 17.84 26.63
C VAL A 189 10.38 16.84 26.82
N TYR A 190 10.08 15.57 26.53
CA TYR A 190 10.99 14.45 26.65
C TYR A 190 11.20 13.82 25.27
N ILE A 191 12.45 13.65 24.87
CA ILE A 191 12.79 13.07 23.58
C ILE A 191 13.71 11.88 23.81
N THR A 192 13.38 10.73 23.23
CA THR A 192 14.24 9.55 23.30
C THR A 192 15.32 9.60 22.24
N ASP A 193 16.58 9.45 22.64
CA ASP A 193 17.72 9.25 21.75
C ASP A 193 18.23 7.82 21.91
N ALA A 194 17.73 6.94 21.05
CA ALA A 194 17.93 5.49 21.17
C ALA A 194 19.39 5.08 20.98
N GLU A 195 20.12 5.69 20.04
CA GLU A 195 21.52 5.35 19.79
C GLU A 195 22.42 5.84 20.92
N SER A 196 22.11 7.00 21.52
CA SER A 196 22.91 7.53 22.62
C SER A 196 22.54 6.98 24.00
N GLY A 197 21.45 6.20 24.10
CA GLY A 197 21.01 5.64 25.37
C GLY A 197 20.53 6.68 26.36
N ALA A 198 19.71 7.64 25.93
CA ALA A 198 19.34 8.75 26.79
C ALA A 198 17.94 9.30 26.52
N ILE A 199 17.41 9.99 27.54
CA ILE A 199 16.23 10.83 27.46
C ILE A 199 16.69 12.28 27.53
N LEU A 200 16.40 13.05 26.47
CA LEU A 200 16.61 14.49 26.45
C LEU A 200 15.43 15.15 27.14
N VAL A 201 15.71 16.07 28.05
CA VAL A 201 14.70 16.78 28.84
C VAL A 201 14.84 18.27 28.54
N HIS A 202 13.75 18.92 28.17
CA HIS A 202 13.71 20.36 27.95
C HIS A 202 12.56 20.98 28.73
N ASP A 203 12.90 21.93 29.61
CA ASP A 203 11.94 22.80 30.28
C ASP A 203 11.57 23.93 29.31
N VAL A 204 10.38 23.86 28.73
CA VAL A 204 9.91 24.86 27.75
C VAL A 204 9.73 26.23 28.41
N THR A 205 9.35 26.25 29.69
CA THR A 205 9.07 27.46 30.45
C THR A 205 10.35 28.25 30.70
N THR A 206 11.43 27.58 31.12
CA THR A 206 12.72 28.23 31.39
C THR A 206 13.68 28.23 30.21
N GLY A 207 13.45 27.39 29.20
CA GLY A 207 14.33 27.17 28.06
C GLY A 207 15.57 26.33 28.38
N GLN A 208 15.69 25.80 29.60
CA GLN A 208 16.81 24.96 30.00
C GLN A 208 16.66 23.54 29.48
N SER A 209 17.79 22.86 29.26
CA SER A 209 17.78 21.47 28.79
C SER A 209 18.94 20.69 29.34
N HIS A 210 18.72 19.40 29.51
CA HIS A 210 19.74 18.46 29.95
C HIS A 210 19.47 17.07 29.37
N LYS A 211 20.50 16.23 29.47
CA LYS A 211 20.47 14.86 28.98
C LYS A 211 20.55 13.91 30.17
N VAL A 212 19.62 12.96 30.24
CA VAL A 212 19.63 11.89 31.24
C VAL A 212 20.05 10.59 30.56
N SER A 213 21.26 10.13 30.84
CA SER A 213 21.78 8.87 30.31
C SER A 213 21.21 7.67 31.06
N LEU A 214 20.93 6.60 30.30
CA LEU A 214 20.59 5.30 30.85
C LEU A 214 21.80 4.63 31.53
N PRO A 215 21.58 3.69 32.45
CA PRO A 215 22.66 2.93 33.06
C PRO A 215 23.50 2.18 32.00
N PRO A 216 24.84 2.17 32.10
CA PRO A 216 25.71 1.49 31.13
C PRO A 216 25.35 0.02 30.88
N GLN A 217 24.89 -0.67 31.93
CA GLN A 217 24.51 -2.09 31.88
C GLN A 217 23.29 -2.36 30.97
N VAL A 218 22.45 -1.35 30.75
CA VAL A 218 21.37 -1.42 29.76
C VAL A 218 22.00 -1.35 28.37
N MET A 219 22.85 -0.36 28.14
CA MET A 219 23.41 -0.05 26.82
C MET A 219 24.36 -1.11 26.26
N GLU A 220 25.10 -1.82 27.12
CA GLU A 220 26.00 -2.91 26.69
C GLU A 220 25.30 -4.04 25.92
N LYS A 221 23.99 -4.22 26.13
CA LYS A 221 23.19 -5.29 25.53
C LYS A 221 22.40 -4.86 24.30
N ILE A 222 22.32 -3.56 24.04
CA ILE A 222 21.50 -3.01 22.96
C ILE A 222 22.28 -3.05 21.64
N PRO A 223 21.74 -3.68 20.59
CA PRO A 223 22.37 -3.66 19.27
C PRO A 223 22.34 -2.25 18.68
N LYS A 224 23.30 -1.95 17.80
CA LYS A 224 23.28 -0.69 17.04
C LYS A 224 21.98 -0.56 16.26
N ARG A 225 21.46 0.68 16.16
CA ARG A 225 20.20 0.97 15.46
C ARG A 225 18.99 0.21 16.02
N ASP A 226 18.95 -0.04 17.31
CA ASP A 226 17.72 -0.45 17.98
C ASP A 226 16.73 0.72 18.12
N VAL A 227 15.52 0.44 18.60
CA VAL A 227 14.42 1.39 18.76
C VAL A 227 14.03 1.48 20.23
N MET A 228 14.07 2.68 20.81
CA MET A 228 13.63 2.94 22.19
C MET A 228 12.25 3.61 22.20
N THR A 229 11.22 2.84 22.52
CA THR A 229 9.82 3.31 22.57
C THR A 229 9.42 3.71 23.98
N PRO A 230 9.00 4.98 24.21
CA PRO A 230 8.43 5.43 25.46
C PRO A 230 6.90 5.57 25.39
N VAL A 231 6.25 5.60 26.55
CA VAL A 231 4.90 6.11 26.77
C VAL A 231 4.86 6.92 28.06
N LEU A 232 4.08 7.99 28.06
CA LEU A 232 3.78 8.75 29.28
C LEU A 232 2.59 8.10 29.99
N ILE A 233 2.75 7.92 31.30
CA ILE A 233 1.74 7.35 32.19
C ILE A 233 1.37 8.40 33.24
N HIS A 234 0.06 8.57 33.43
CA HIS A 234 -0.54 9.43 34.45
C HIS A 234 -1.28 8.56 35.45
N ARG A 235 -0.90 8.64 36.73
CA ARG A 235 -1.55 7.90 37.82
C ARG A 235 -2.61 8.74 38.51
N ALA A 236 -3.55 8.06 39.16
CA ALA A 236 -4.64 8.69 39.90
C ALA A 236 -4.17 9.56 41.08
N ASP A 237 -2.97 9.31 41.61
CA ASP A 237 -2.35 10.11 42.66
C ASP A 237 -1.68 11.41 42.13
N GLY A 238 -1.79 11.67 40.83
CA GLY A 238 -1.17 12.82 40.17
C GLY A 238 0.30 12.60 39.79
N SER A 239 0.90 11.47 40.15
CA SER A 239 2.27 11.17 39.74
C SER A 239 2.33 10.76 38.27
N THR A 240 3.38 11.22 37.58
CA THR A 240 3.65 10.83 36.20
C THR A 240 4.97 10.09 36.08
N CYS A 241 5.03 9.15 35.15
CA CYS A 241 6.26 8.45 34.82
C CYS A 241 6.31 8.09 33.34
N ILE A 242 7.52 7.95 32.82
CA ILE A 242 7.75 7.42 31.48
C ILE A 242 8.05 5.92 31.62
N ILE A 243 7.26 5.10 30.93
CA ILE A 243 7.59 3.69 30.72
C ILE A 243 8.22 3.55 29.34
N PHE A 244 9.34 2.85 29.24
CA PHE A 244 10.00 2.62 27.96
C PHE A 244 10.67 1.25 27.89
N THR A 245 10.94 0.82 26.67
CA THR A 245 11.69 -0.40 26.38
C THR A 245 12.43 -0.24 25.06
N TYR A 246 13.56 -0.92 24.92
CA TYR A 246 14.18 -1.14 23.63
C TYR A 246 13.49 -2.32 22.93
N LEU A 247 13.35 -2.28 21.60
CA LEU A 247 12.71 -3.37 20.85
C LEU A 247 13.43 -4.71 21.11
N SER A 248 14.76 -4.71 21.14
CA SER A 248 15.55 -5.94 21.36
C SER A 248 15.70 -6.36 22.83
N ASP A 249 15.61 -5.42 23.78
CA ASP A 249 15.80 -5.75 25.19
C ASP A 249 14.65 -6.60 25.73
N VAL A 250 14.82 -7.26 26.86
CA VAL A 250 13.75 -8.03 27.52
C VAL A 250 13.01 -7.24 28.59
N ASN A 251 13.58 -6.14 29.12
CA ASN A 251 12.97 -5.43 30.23
C ASN A 251 12.11 -4.25 29.76
N LEU A 252 11.08 -3.95 30.55
CA LEU A 252 10.40 -2.66 30.55
C LEU A 252 10.91 -1.85 31.73
N TYR A 253 11.23 -0.59 31.49
CA TYR A 253 11.73 0.34 32.49
C TYR A 253 10.72 1.43 32.76
N ALA A 254 10.62 1.87 34.01
CA ALA A 254 9.89 3.06 34.42
C ALA A 254 10.84 4.07 35.08
N VAL A 255 10.61 5.35 34.80
CA VAL A 255 11.32 6.47 35.41
C VAL A 255 10.35 7.59 35.73
N SER A 256 10.43 8.15 36.93
CA SER A 256 9.60 9.29 37.33
C SER A 256 9.96 10.54 36.53
N THR A 257 8.96 11.23 35.99
CA THR A 257 9.13 12.53 35.32
C THR A 257 9.74 13.57 36.26
N LYS A 258 9.34 13.57 37.54
CA LYS A 258 9.89 14.44 38.59
C LYS A 258 11.40 14.28 38.75
N SER A 259 11.90 13.04 38.70
CA SER A 259 13.34 12.77 38.75
C SER A 259 14.03 13.22 37.46
N LEU A 260 13.40 13.04 36.29
CA LEU A 260 13.93 13.53 35.02
C LEU A 260 14.01 15.06 34.97
N GLN A 261 13.07 15.76 35.60
CA GLN A 261 13.01 17.22 35.62
C GLN A 261 14.08 17.84 36.54
N ASN A 262 14.54 17.12 37.57
CA ASN A 262 15.51 17.64 38.54
C ASN A 262 16.96 17.24 38.20
N VAL A 263 17.71 18.19 37.62
CA VAL A 263 19.12 18.04 37.19
C VAL A 263 20.06 17.62 38.34
N GLN A 264 19.75 17.96 39.59
CA GLN A 264 20.62 17.68 40.74
C GLN A 264 20.38 16.29 41.35
N SER A 265 19.32 15.60 40.95
CA SER A 265 18.93 14.32 41.55
C SER A 265 19.48 13.13 40.75
N SER A 266 19.86 12.06 41.46
CA SER A 266 20.20 10.80 40.80
C SER A 266 18.94 10.13 40.25
N VAL A 267 18.88 9.98 38.93
CA VAL A 267 17.74 9.35 38.26
C VAL A 267 17.80 7.85 38.43
N LYS A 268 16.71 7.26 38.94
CA LYS A 268 16.57 5.81 39.10
C LYS A 268 15.62 5.25 38.04
N PHE A 269 16.06 4.17 37.42
CA PHE A 269 15.28 3.40 36.45
C PHE A 269 14.84 2.09 37.10
N HIS A 270 13.54 1.82 37.10
CA HIS A 270 12.94 0.65 37.73
C HIS A 270 12.48 -0.34 36.67
N VAL A 271 12.78 -1.63 36.84
CA VAL A 271 12.20 -2.67 35.98
C VAL A 271 10.76 -2.93 36.42
N VAL A 272 9.80 -2.81 35.50
CA VAL A 272 8.36 -3.01 35.75
C VAL A 272 7.82 -4.32 35.17
N GLY A 273 8.69 -5.09 34.52
CA GLY A 273 8.45 -6.45 34.09
C GLY A 273 9.27 -6.80 32.85
N GLN A 274 9.02 -8.01 32.32
CA GLN A 274 9.82 -8.59 31.25
C GLN A 274 8.95 -9.06 30.09
N LYS A 275 9.41 -8.78 28.88
CA LYS A 275 8.82 -9.21 27.62
C LYS A 275 9.19 -10.66 27.34
N LYS A 276 8.19 -11.50 27.03
CA LYS A 276 8.43 -12.86 26.51
C LYS A 276 8.69 -12.89 25.00
N ALA A 277 8.28 -11.84 24.30
CA ALA A 277 8.50 -11.64 22.87
C ALA A 277 8.69 -10.15 22.58
N LYS A 278 9.30 -9.81 21.44
CA LYS A 278 9.46 -8.41 21.04
C LYS A 278 8.10 -7.75 20.85
N ILE A 279 7.96 -6.54 21.40
CA ILE A 279 6.74 -5.74 21.30
C ILE A 279 7.03 -4.43 20.59
N VAL A 280 6.04 -3.94 19.85
CA VAL A 280 6.00 -2.59 19.31
C VAL A 280 4.98 -1.81 20.14
N VAL A 281 5.45 -0.85 20.92
CA VAL A 281 4.58 0.02 21.71
C VAL A 281 3.88 1.00 20.78
N LEU A 282 2.55 1.09 20.92
CA LEU A 282 1.67 1.84 20.02
C LEU A 282 1.25 3.20 20.61
N GLY A 283 1.16 3.28 21.94
CA GLY A 283 0.74 4.49 22.64
C GLY A 283 0.18 4.18 24.03
N SER A 284 -0.43 5.17 24.67
CA SER A 284 -1.20 5.03 25.91
C SER A 284 -2.60 5.64 25.74
N ASP A 285 -3.46 5.41 26.73
CA ASP A 285 -4.74 6.10 26.88
C ASP A 285 -4.60 7.49 27.52
N ASN A 286 -3.36 7.99 27.71
CA ASN A 286 -3.03 9.14 28.55
C ASN A 286 -3.42 8.97 30.03
N GLY A 287 -3.61 7.71 30.46
CA GLY A 287 -3.80 7.30 31.84
C GLY A 287 -2.76 6.25 32.22
N THR A 288 -3.22 5.11 32.72
CA THR A 288 -2.34 4.03 33.18
C THR A 288 -2.14 2.92 32.16
N ALA A 289 -2.88 2.90 31.06
CA ALA A 289 -2.82 1.82 30.09
C ALA A 289 -1.80 2.10 28.99
N MET A 290 -0.93 1.11 28.76
CA MET A 290 -0.05 1.05 27.60
C MET A 290 -0.62 0.05 26.59
N PHE A 291 -0.57 0.41 25.31
CA PHE A 291 -0.96 -0.46 24.22
C PHE A 291 0.24 -0.85 23.38
N PHE A 292 0.25 -2.11 22.94
CA PHE A 292 1.34 -2.66 22.15
C PHE A 292 0.84 -3.80 21.26
N ARG A 293 1.64 -4.17 20.28
CA ARG A 293 1.47 -5.42 19.52
C ARG A 293 2.75 -6.24 19.57
N TYR A 294 2.66 -7.54 19.34
CA TYR A 294 3.85 -8.36 19.14
C TYR A 294 4.46 -8.08 17.76
N GLU A 295 5.79 -8.15 17.68
CA GLU A 295 6.49 -8.03 16.40
C GLU A 295 5.98 -9.11 15.42
N GLY A 296 5.66 -8.70 14.19
CA GLY A 296 5.15 -9.61 13.17
C GLY A 296 3.67 -9.99 13.28
N GLN A 297 2.94 -9.46 14.27
CA GLN A 297 1.53 -9.79 14.50
C GLN A 297 0.63 -8.54 14.43
N PRO A 298 -0.62 -8.67 13.95
CA PRO A 298 -1.54 -7.53 13.80
C PRO A 298 -2.38 -7.25 15.07
N ASP A 299 -2.52 -8.23 15.96
CA ASP A 299 -3.30 -8.11 17.20
C ASP A 299 -2.72 -7.04 18.15
N VAL A 300 -3.60 -6.27 18.79
CA VAL A 300 -3.25 -5.23 19.75
C VAL A 300 -3.66 -5.64 21.16
N TYR A 301 -2.74 -5.42 22.08
CA TYR A 301 -2.82 -5.77 23.49
C TYR A 301 -2.74 -4.52 24.35
N ARG A 302 -3.39 -4.59 25.51
CA ARG A 302 -3.41 -3.57 26.56
C ARG A 302 -2.76 -4.15 27.81
N TRP A 303 -1.96 -3.35 28.47
CA TRP A 303 -1.44 -3.61 29.82
C TRP A 303 -1.66 -2.37 30.69
N ASP A 304 -2.10 -2.58 31.93
CA ASP A 304 -2.28 -1.52 32.92
C ASP A 304 -1.07 -1.43 33.85
N SER A 305 -0.40 -0.28 33.83
CA SER A 305 0.86 -0.05 34.53
C SER A 305 0.76 -0.04 36.06
N ASN A 306 -0.44 -0.13 36.62
CA ASN A 306 -0.64 -0.36 38.05
C ASN A 306 -0.26 -1.79 38.48
N TYR A 307 -0.15 -2.71 37.54
CA TYR A 307 0.25 -4.10 37.78
C TYR A 307 1.58 -4.40 37.10
N MET A 308 2.30 -5.42 37.57
CA MET A 308 3.52 -5.89 36.90
C MET A 308 3.22 -6.34 35.46
N PHE A 309 4.16 -6.09 34.54
CA PHE A 309 4.06 -6.56 33.16
C PHE A 309 4.26 -8.07 33.10
N THR A 310 3.16 -8.81 33.14
CA THR A 310 3.07 -10.28 33.06
C THR A 310 1.93 -10.68 32.13
N ASP A 311 2.00 -11.87 31.54
CA ASP A 311 0.96 -12.37 30.62
C ASP A 311 -0.45 -12.38 31.24
N GLU A 312 -0.55 -12.62 32.55
CA GLU A 312 -1.82 -12.60 33.28
C GLU A 312 -2.48 -11.21 33.32
N ASN A 313 -1.68 -10.15 33.23
CA ASN A 313 -2.12 -8.76 33.23
C ASN A 313 -2.21 -8.14 31.82
N ILE A 314 -2.01 -8.95 30.78
CA ILE A 314 -2.06 -8.53 29.38
C ILE A 314 -3.36 -9.01 28.75
N ILE A 315 -4.09 -8.08 28.15
CA ILE A 315 -5.41 -8.36 27.56
C ILE A 315 -5.33 -8.01 26.07
N LYS A 316 -5.75 -8.93 25.20
CA LYS A 316 -5.98 -8.60 23.79
C LYS A 316 -7.24 -7.74 23.69
N VAL A 317 -7.11 -6.56 23.08
CA VAL A 317 -8.19 -5.57 22.98
C VAL A 317 -8.65 -5.32 21.54
N TYR A 318 -7.85 -5.70 20.56
CA TYR A 318 -8.21 -5.55 19.15
C TYR A 318 -7.52 -6.62 18.30
N SER A 319 -8.23 -7.11 17.29
CA SER A 319 -7.70 -8.04 16.29
C SER A 319 -7.62 -7.35 14.94
N GLY A 320 -6.40 -7.19 14.44
CA GLY A 320 -6.12 -6.55 13.15
C GLY A 320 -6.11 -7.53 11.98
N ASP A 321 -5.90 -7.00 10.79
CA ASP A 321 -5.74 -7.75 9.53
C ASP A 321 -4.26 -8.11 9.31
N ASP A 322 -3.96 -9.34 8.87
CA ASP A 322 -2.59 -9.77 8.54
C ASP A 322 -1.89 -8.88 7.48
N ALA A 323 -2.65 -8.13 6.69
CA ALA A 323 -2.12 -7.18 5.70
C ALA A 323 -1.78 -5.80 6.30
N MET A 324 -2.33 -5.44 7.46
CA MET A 324 -2.34 -4.09 8.01
C MET A 324 -1.94 -4.11 9.48
N PHE A 325 -0.79 -3.52 9.81
CA PHE A 325 -0.29 -3.55 11.17
C PHE A 325 -0.59 -2.23 11.88
N ALA A 326 -1.07 -2.32 13.11
CA ALA A 326 -1.17 -1.16 13.99
C ALA A 326 0.21 -0.50 14.14
N THR A 327 0.25 0.81 13.91
CA THR A 327 1.45 1.65 13.98
C THR A 327 1.37 2.68 15.08
N HIS A 328 0.16 3.03 15.52
CA HIS A 328 -0.06 3.96 16.61
C HIS A 328 -1.46 3.81 17.22
N ILE A 329 -1.60 4.25 18.47
CA ILE A 329 -2.88 4.42 19.15
C ILE A 329 -3.07 5.88 19.52
N ALA A 330 -4.26 6.41 19.21
CA ALA A 330 -4.61 7.79 19.46
C ALA A 330 -5.91 7.85 20.30
N PRO A 331 -5.86 8.40 21.52
CA PRO A 331 -7.06 8.74 22.27
C PRO A 331 -7.93 9.74 21.50
N ASP A 332 -9.22 9.44 21.37
CA ASP A 332 -10.25 10.35 20.86
C ASP A 332 -11.16 10.74 22.03
N TYR A 333 -10.82 11.86 22.66
CA TYR A 333 -11.54 12.38 23.83
C TYR A 333 -12.96 12.83 23.49
N ASN A 334 -13.23 13.22 22.24
CA ASN A 334 -14.56 13.67 21.83
C ASN A 334 -15.55 12.51 21.75
N SER A 335 -15.09 11.33 21.35
CA SER A 335 -15.93 10.14 21.25
C SER A 335 -15.72 9.15 22.40
N GLU A 336 -14.87 9.50 23.38
CA GLU A 336 -14.47 8.65 24.52
C GLU A 336 -13.96 7.27 24.07
N ARG A 337 -13.15 7.24 23.00
CA ARG A 337 -12.67 6.00 22.37
C ARG A 337 -11.17 6.03 22.13
N ILE A 338 -10.61 4.84 21.91
CA ILE A 338 -9.27 4.66 21.37
C ILE A 338 -9.37 4.39 19.88
N ARG A 339 -8.57 5.09 19.08
CA ARG A 339 -8.42 4.85 17.65
C ARG A 339 -7.08 4.18 17.34
N VAL A 340 -7.10 3.14 16.52
CA VAL A 340 -5.91 2.39 16.10
C VAL A 340 -5.54 2.80 14.68
N LEU A 341 -4.35 3.37 14.49
CA LEU A 341 -3.80 3.68 13.18
C LEU A 341 -3.11 2.44 12.60
N GLU A 342 -3.67 1.84 11.56
CA GLU A 342 -3.07 0.71 10.87
C GLU A 342 -2.47 1.14 9.53
N SER A 343 -1.30 0.60 9.22
CA SER A 343 -0.60 0.81 7.94
C SER A 343 -0.13 -0.52 7.36
N ASN A 344 0.04 -0.57 6.04
CA ASN A 344 0.70 -1.68 5.33
C ASN A 344 2.23 -1.70 5.55
N PHE A 345 2.66 -1.42 6.78
CA PHE A 345 4.05 -1.32 7.20
C PHE A 345 4.92 -2.51 6.74
N PRO A 346 4.45 -3.78 6.78
CA PRO A 346 5.21 -4.91 6.24
C PRO A 346 5.57 -4.75 4.76
N ASP A 347 4.61 -4.38 3.91
CA ASP A 347 4.82 -4.16 2.48
C ASP A 347 5.73 -2.94 2.23
N PHE A 348 5.56 -1.88 3.03
CA PHE A 348 6.38 -0.67 2.95
C PHE A 348 7.86 -0.95 3.19
N ILE A 349 8.18 -1.71 4.25
CA ILE A 349 9.56 -2.07 4.59
C ILE A 349 10.14 -3.03 3.56
N GLN A 350 9.35 -3.97 3.03
CA GLN A 350 9.79 -4.93 2.00
C GLN A 350 9.87 -4.33 0.58
N GLY A 351 9.40 -3.10 0.37
CA GLY A 351 9.36 -2.47 -0.95
C GLY A 351 8.28 -3.06 -1.88
N LYS A 352 7.25 -3.70 -1.32
CA LYS A 352 6.15 -4.36 -2.04
C LYS A 352 4.87 -3.51 -2.16
N VAL A 353 4.90 -2.26 -1.70
CA VAL A 353 3.73 -1.35 -1.81
C VAL A 353 3.36 -1.15 -3.27
N GLY A 354 2.12 -1.47 -3.62
CA GLY A 354 1.59 -1.40 -4.99
C GLY A 354 1.67 -2.70 -5.78
N TYR A 355 2.31 -3.76 -5.25
CA TYR A 355 2.17 -5.10 -5.81
C TYR A 355 0.72 -5.58 -5.66
N VAL A 356 0.15 -6.15 -6.74
CA VAL A 356 -1.16 -6.80 -6.70
C VAL A 356 -1.02 -8.11 -5.93
N THR A 357 -0.97 -8.04 -4.60
CA THR A 357 -1.00 -9.24 -3.76
C THR A 357 -2.45 -9.73 -3.65
N GLY A 358 -2.90 -10.41 -4.70
CA GLY A 358 -4.23 -11.00 -4.76
C GLY A 358 -4.66 -11.45 -6.16
N ASN A 359 -4.03 -12.50 -6.69
CA ASN A 359 -4.40 -13.11 -7.97
C ASN A 359 -5.67 -13.96 -7.85
N ALA A 360 -6.81 -13.38 -8.21
CA ALA A 360 -8.11 -14.02 -8.05
C ALA A 360 -9.14 -13.55 -9.10
N LEU A 361 -10.16 -14.38 -9.30
CA LEU A 361 -11.36 -14.02 -10.04
C LEU A 361 -12.40 -13.45 -9.08
N ILE A 362 -13.09 -12.40 -9.51
CA ILE A 362 -14.28 -11.90 -8.83
C ILE A 362 -15.49 -12.30 -9.66
N ILE A 363 -16.44 -12.99 -9.03
CA ILE A 363 -17.67 -13.46 -9.67
C ILE A 363 -18.84 -12.69 -9.08
N TYR A 364 -19.68 -12.16 -9.97
CA TYR A 364 -20.93 -11.50 -9.62
C TYR A 364 -22.08 -12.16 -10.38
N ASN A 365 -23.11 -12.59 -9.65
CA ASN A 365 -24.28 -13.27 -10.24
C ASN A 365 -25.50 -12.35 -10.41
N GLY A 366 -25.38 -11.06 -10.08
CA GLY A 366 -26.50 -10.10 -10.06
C GLY A 366 -26.99 -9.74 -8.65
N THR A 367 -26.75 -10.59 -7.65
CA THR A 367 -27.14 -10.34 -6.24
C THR A 367 -25.96 -10.37 -5.29
N SER A 368 -25.00 -11.24 -5.55
CA SER A 368 -23.88 -11.53 -4.65
C SER A 368 -22.57 -11.51 -5.42
N LEU A 369 -21.52 -11.03 -4.76
CA LEU A 369 -20.16 -10.99 -5.26
C LEU A 369 -19.28 -11.86 -4.36
N TRP A 370 -18.47 -12.72 -4.94
CA TRP A 370 -17.50 -13.52 -4.19
C TRP A 370 -16.19 -13.66 -4.95
N ARG A 371 -15.15 -13.99 -4.19
CA ARG A 371 -13.77 -14.11 -4.66
C ARG A 371 -13.40 -15.58 -4.82
N VAL A 372 -12.78 -15.91 -5.94
CA VAL A 372 -12.25 -17.24 -6.23
C VAL A 372 -10.74 -17.13 -6.37
N GLU A 373 -10.03 -17.85 -5.51
CA GLU A 373 -8.57 -17.93 -5.52
C GLU A 373 -8.13 -19.31 -5.98
N SER A 374 -7.00 -19.37 -6.67
CA SER A 374 -6.40 -20.63 -7.10
C SER A 374 -4.91 -20.44 -7.36
N PRO A 375 -4.05 -21.42 -7.06
CA PRO A 375 -2.62 -21.36 -7.38
C PRO A 375 -2.33 -21.12 -8.87
N ILE A 376 -3.22 -21.57 -9.76
CA ILE A 376 -3.06 -21.38 -11.22
C ILE A 376 -3.23 -19.92 -11.66
N PHE A 377 -3.72 -19.04 -10.79
CA PHE A 377 -3.82 -17.60 -11.06
C PHE A 377 -2.52 -16.87 -10.77
N GLN A 378 -1.57 -17.53 -10.10
CA GLN A 378 -0.29 -16.93 -9.75
C GLN A 378 0.64 -16.82 -10.97
N PRO A 379 1.54 -15.83 -10.98
CA PRO A 379 2.58 -15.75 -11.98
C PRO A 379 3.55 -16.93 -11.89
N GLN A 380 4.18 -17.26 -13.01
CA GLN A 380 5.28 -18.19 -13.12
C GLN A 380 6.57 -17.40 -13.28
N GLU A 381 7.52 -17.59 -12.36
CA GLU A 381 8.80 -16.88 -12.35
C GLU A 381 9.56 -17.00 -13.70
N ALA A 382 9.51 -18.18 -14.31
CA ALA A 382 10.13 -18.45 -15.62
C ALA A 382 9.56 -17.59 -16.77
N ALA A 383 8.41 -16.94 -16.57
CA ALA A 383 7.74 -16.08 -17.55
C ALA A 383 7.60 -14.62 -17.07
N ALA A 384 8.23 -14.24 -15.95
CA ALA A 384 8.16 -12.87 -15.42
C ALA A 384 9.07 -11.89 -16.17
N SER A 385 10.08 -12.38 -16.90
CA SER A 385 10.89 -11.56 -17.79
C SER A 385 10.19 -11.41 -19.14
N VAL A 386 9.72 -10.20 -19.44
CA VAL A 386 9.00 -9.88 -20.69
C VAL A 386 9.94 -9.10 -21.60
N THR A 387 10.05 -9.52 -22.85
CA THR A 387 10.85 -8.83 -23.87
C THR A 387 9.94 -8.35 -24.98
N ILE A 388 10.01 -7.04 -25.30
CA ILE A 388 9.24 -6.39 -26.35
C ILE A 388 10.19 -5.48 -27.12
N ALA A 389 10.26 -5.65 -28.44
CA ALA A 389 11.11 -4.83 -29.31
C ALA A 389 12.57 -4.72 -28.80
N ASN A 390 13.14 -5.85 -28.38
CA ASN A 390 14.49 -5.99 -27.80
C ASN A 390 14.72 -5.29 -26.46
N GLU A 391 13.68 -4.81 -25.79
CA GLU A 391 13.75 -4.26 -24.44
C GLU A 391 13.14 -5.25 -23.46
N THR A 392 13.92 -5.62 -22.45
CA THR A 392 13.52 -6.59 -21.43
C THR A 392 13.23 -5.87 -20.11
N PHE A 393 12.11 -6.23 -19.49
CA PHE A 393 11.70 -5.72 -18.19
C PHE A 393 11.02 -6.83 -17.38
N TYR A 394 10.97 -6.66 -16.07
CA TYR A 394 10.35 -7.61 -15.16
C TYR A 394 8.88 -7.25 -14.92
N LEU A 395 7.98 -8.21 -15.08
CA LEU A 395 6.55 -8.07 -14.83
C LEU A 395 5.96 -9.44 -14.43
N ASP A 396 5.66 -9.62 -13.15
CA ASP A 396 5.16 -10.84 -12.52
C ASP A 396 3.65 -10.79 -12.23
N ASP A 397 2.87 -10.15 -13.09
CA ASP A 397 1.42 -10.09 -12.92
C ASP A 397 0.77 -11.48 -13.07
N GLY A 398 -0.12 -11.83 -12.14
CA GLY A 398 -0.92 -13.04 -12.19
C GLY A 398 -2.13 -12.93 -13.13
N VAL A 399 -3.25 -13.57 -12.80
CA VAL A 399 -4.44 -13.67 -13.67
C VAL A 399 -4.87 -12.30 -14.22
N LEU A 400 -4.86 -12.16 -15.55
CA LEU A 400 -5.11 -10.89 -16.24
C LEU A 400 -5.92 -11.08 -17.52
N GLY A 401 -5.38 -11.84 -18.47
CA GLY A 401 -6.04 -12.07 -19.75
C GLY A 401 -7.22 -13.03 -19.58
N MET A 402 -8.41 -12.62 -20.00
CA MET A 402 -9.60 -13.49 -19.99
C MET A 402 -10.56 -13.23 -21.16
N ALA A 403 -11.18 -14.30 -21.64
CA ALA A 403 -12.16 -14.27 -22.71
C ALA A 403 -13.24 -15.34 -22.51
N LEU A 404 -14.50 -14.94 -22.57
CA LEU A 404 -15.64 -15.85 -22.56
C LEU A 404 -15.87 -16.42 -23.95
N SER A 405 -15.93 -17.75 -24.05
CA SER A 405 -16.31 -18.42 -25.29
C SER A 405 -17.71 -17.98 -25.75
N PRO A 406 -18.01 -18.04 -27.05
CA PRO A 406 -19.36 -17.86 -27.54
C PRO A 406 -20.30 -18.90 -26.91
N LYS A 407 -21.59 -18.57 -26.82
CA LYS A 407 -22.60 -19.52 -26.38
C LYS A 407 -22.73 -20.62 -27.44
N SER A 408 -22.75 -21.87 -27.00
CA SER A 408 -22.97 -23.04 -27.84
C SER A 408 -24.12 -23.86 -27.25
N SER A 409 -24.95 -24.45 -28.10
CA SER A 409 -25.96 -25.42 -27.68
C SER A 409 -25.37 -26.80 -27.39
N ARG A 410 -24.17 -27.08 -27.92
CA ARG A 410 -23.51 -28.39 -27.82
C ARG A 410 -22.50 -28.47 -26.68
N ASN A 411 -21.83 -27.35 -26.39
CA ASN A 411 -20.71 -27.31 -25.45
C ASN A 411 -20.97 -26.31 -24.31
N PRO A 412 -20.58 -26.62 -23.06
CA PRO A 412 -20.68 -25.68 -21.96
C PRO A 412 -19.82 -24.44 -22.23
N ARG A 413 -20.30 -23.28 -21.78
CA ARG A 413 -19.58 -22.02 -21.96
C ARG A 413 -18.31 -22.02 -21.12
N GLN A 414 -17.19 -21.74 -21.76
CA GLN A 414 -15.88 -21.71 -21.15
C GLN A 414 -15.44 -20.26 -20.90
N LEU A 415 -14.79 -20.02 -19.78
CA LEU A 415 -13.92 -18.86 -19.58
C LEU A 415 -12.50 -19.32 -19.84
N ILE A 416 -11.87 -18.76 -20.87
CA ILE A 416 -10.44 -18.89 -21.09
C ILE A 416 -9.75 -17.77 -20.33
N LEU A 417 -8.72 -18.09 -19.57
CA LEU A 417 -7.96 -17.13 -18.77
C LEU A 417 -6.49 -17.53 -18.67
N ARG A 418 -5.66 -16.59 -18.24
CA ARG A 418 -4.22 -16.82 -17.99
C ARG A 418 -3.62 -15.77 -17.05
N PRO A 419 -2.60 -16.14 -16.26
CA PRO A 419 -1.66 -15.18 -15.71
C PRO A 419 -0.92 -14.42 -16.81
N LEU A 420 -0.58 -13.14 -16.61
CA LEU A 420 0.22 -12.40 -17.59
C LEU A 420 1.61 -13.04 -17.70
N ALA A 421 2.29 -13.21 -16.57
CA ALA A 421 3.57 -13.90 -16.44
C ALA A 421 3.38 -15.43 -16.44
N SER A 422 2.98 -15.99 -17.58
CA SER A 422 2.89 -17.44 -17.80
C SER A 422 3.00 -17.72 -19.30
N PHE A 423 3.18 -18.98 -19.68
CA PHE A 423 2.99 -19.46 -21.05
C PHE A 423 1.75 -20.36 -21.19
N ASP A 424 1.01 -20.53 -20.10
CA ASP A 424 -0.11 -21.45 -20.01
C ASP A 424 -1.40 -20.79 -20.49
N ILE A 425 -2.34 -21.63 -20.92
CA ILE A 425 -3.74 -21.25 -21.12
C ILE A 425 -4.60 -22.11 -20.20
N ILE A 426 -5.53 -21.46 -19.51
CA ILE A 426 -6.44 -22.08 -18.56
C ILE A 426 -7.87 -21.97 -19.10
N SER A 427 -8.61 -23.07 -19.06
CA SER A 427 -10.04 -23.11 -19.35
C SER A 427 -10.83 -23.54 -18.12
N VAL A 428 -11.98 -22.91 -17.89
CA VAL A 428 -12.91 -23.29 -16.83
C VAL A 428 -14.34 -23.09 -17.29
N GLU A 429 -15.21 -24.05 -16.95
CA GLU A 429 -16.64 -23.91 -17.22
C GLU A 429 -17.25 -22.81 -16.36
N THR A 430 -18.01 -21.91 -16.98
CA THR A 430 -18.66 -20.81 -16.24
C THR A 430 -19.66 -21.33 -15.21
N SER A 431 -20.27 -22.50 -15.45
CA SER A 431 -21.21 -23.13 -14.51
C SER A 431 -20.51 -23.57 -13.21
N SER A 432 -19.26 -24.01 -13.30
CA SER A 432 -18.44 -24.41 -12.15
C SER A 432 -18.05 -23.18 -11.32
N LEU A 433 -17.66 -22.10 -12.00
CA LEU A 433 -17.43 -20.79 -11.37
C LEU A 433 -18.69 -20.29 -10.62
N GLN A 434 -19.86 -20.33 -11.25
CA GLN A 434 -21.12 -19.90 -10.60
C GLN A 434 -21.47 -20.74 -9.37
N LYS A 435 -21.25 -22.07 -9.43
CA LYS A 435 -21.52 -23.00 -8.33
C LYS A 435 -20.54 -22.85 -7.15
N SER A 436 -19.39 -22.20 -7.36
CA SER A 436 -18.38 -22.02 -6.32
C SER A 436 -18.84 -21.15 -5.14
N TYR A 437 -19.90 -20.34 -5.31
CA TYR A 437 -20.52 -19.59 -4.21
C TYR A 437 -20.96 -20.52 -3.06
N ALA A 438 -21.36 -21.76 -3.38
CA ALA A 438 -21.76 -22.77 -2.41
C ALA A 438 -20.59 -23.69 -2.02
N ASN A 439 -19.35 -23.19 -2.07
CA ASN A 439 -18.11 -23.92 -1.81
C ASN A 439 -17.93 -25.20 -2.65
N LYS A 440 -18.57 -25.28 -3.83
CA LYS A 440 -18.35 -26.40 -4.76
C LYS A 440 -16.99 -26.28 -5.44
N PRO A 441 -16.24 -27.39 -5.59
CA PRO A 441 -14.92 -27.36 -6.19
C PRO A 441 -14.98 -26.93 -7.66
N ILE A 442 -13.98 -26.15 -8.06
CA ILE A 442 -13.83 -25.68 -9.44
C ILE A 442 -12.84 -26.58 -10.17
N ARG A 443 -13.21 -27.02 -11.38
CA ARG A 443 -12.33 -27.81 -12.24
C ARG A 443 -11.73 -26.95 -13.33
N TYR A 444 -10.41 -26.85 -13.33
CA TYR A 444 -9.65 -26.12 -14.33
C TYR A 444 -8.97 -27.11 -15.28
N THR A 445 -8.92 -26.76 -16.56
CA THR A 445 -8.09 -27.43 -17.56
C THR A 445 -6.93 -26.51 -17.90
N VAL A 446 -5.71 -26.96 -17.67
CA VAL A 446 -4.49 -26.20 -17.94
C VAL A 446 -3.75 -26.83 -19.10
N VAL A 447 -3.44 -26.04 -20.13
CA VAL A 447 -2.52 -26.44 -21.19
C VAL A 447 -1.22 -25.68 -20.96
N SER A 448 -0.23 -26.39 -20.42
CA SER A 448 1.05 -25.77 -20.06
C SER A 448 1.90 -25.43 -21.28
N ARG A 449 2.53 -24.26 -21.26
CA ARG A 449 3.33 -23.70 -22.37
C ARG A 449 2.61 -23.72 -23.71
N ALA A 450 1.30 -23.46 -23.69
CA ALA A 450 0.46 -23.37 -24.87
C ALA A 450 0.92 -22.23 -25.80
N LEU A 451 1.35 -21.10 -25.24
CA LEU A 451 1.78 -19.93 -26.00
C LEU A 451 3.32 -19.83 -26.07
N PRO A 452 3.88 -19.30 -27.18
CA PRO A 452 5.31 -19.08 -27.33
C PRO A 452 5.82 -17.87 -26.53
N SER A 453 4.93 -16.98 -26.08
CA SER A 453 5.23 -15.83 -25.23
C SER A 453 4.02 -15.47 -24.34
N GLN A 454 4.19 -14.47 -23.48
CA GLN A 454 3.12 -13.88 -22.68
C GLN A 454 2.03 -13.29 -23.57
N ALA A 455 0.81 -13.11 -23.05
CA ALA A 455 -0.30 -12.47 -23.75
C ALA A 455 -1.18 -11.69 -22.76
N ALA A 456 -1.47 -10.43 -23.05
CA ALA A 456 -2.27 -9.59 -22.18
C ALA A 456 -3.77 -9.75 -22.46
N ALA A 457 -4.32 -8.97 -23.40
CA ALA A 457 -5.75 -9.00 -23.69
C ALA A 457 -6.12 -10.09 -24.68
N MET A 458 -7.34 -10.64 -24.51
CA MET A 458 -7.89 -11.68 -25.39
C MET A 458 -9.39 -11.46 -25.62
N ALA A 459 -9.91 -11.89 -26.77
CA ALA A 459 -11.35 -11.91 -27.03
C ALA A 459 -11.75 -13.00 -28.03
N PHE A 460 -12.96 -13.53 -27.88
CA PHE A 460 -13.55 -14.47 -28.84
C PHE A 460 -14.41 -13.77 -29.89
N SER A 461 -14.37 -14.25 -31.13
CA SER A 461 -15.43 -14.03 -32.13
C SER A 461 -16.64 -14.93 -31.87
N SER A 462 -17.76 -14.61 -32.53
CA SER A 462 -18.95 -15.46 -32.48
C SER A 462 -18.71 -16.86 -33.02
N GLY A 463 -17.80 -17.01 -33.99
CA GLY A 463 -17.39 -18.28 -34.60
C GLY A 463 -16.44 -19.15 -33.74
N GLY A 464 -16.04 -18.67 -32.55
CA GLY A 464 -15.19 -19.43 -31.63
C GLY A 464 -13.69 -19.22 -31.83
N THR A 465 -13.27 -18.20 -32.58
CA THR A 465 -11.85 -17.84 -32.72
C THR A 465 -11.44 -16.90 -31.60
N LEU A 466 -10.47 -17.32 -30.78
CA LEU A 466 -9.80 -16.50 -29.78
C LEU A 466 -8.70 -15.68 -30.47
N PHE A 467 -8.65 -14.39 -30.17
CA PHE A 467 -7.63 -13.46 -30.64
C PHE A 467 -6.81 -12.94 -29.46
N PHE A 468 -5.48 -12.89 -29.61
CA PHE A 468 -4.54 -12.42 -28.58
C PHE A 468 -3.24 -11.91 -29.21
N GLY A 469 -2.55 -11.01 -28.51
CA GLY A 469 -1.23 -10.52 -28.94
C GLY A 469 -0.08 -11.33 -28.37
N LEU A 470 1.03 -11.37 -29.10
CA LEU A 470 2.31 -12.00 -28.74
C LEU A 470 3.40 -10.92 -28.69
N PRO A 471 3.70 -10.33 -27.51
CA PRO A 471 4.62 -9.19 -27.38
C PRO A 471 6.06 -9.51 -27.79
N HIS A 472 6.52 -10.75 -27.57
CA HIS A 472 7.85 -11.17 -28.03
C HIS A 472 7.95 -11.19 -29.56
N ASP A 473 6.89 -11.63 -30.23
CA ASP A 473 6.82 -11.77 -31.69
C ASP A 473 6.38 -10.49 -32.41
N LEU A 474 5.97 -9.46 -31.66
CA LEU A 474 5.38 -8.22 -32.16
C LEU A 474 4.24 -8.53 -33.14
N ALA A 475 3.33 -9.39 -32.70
CA ALA A 475 2.35 -10.03 -33.58
C ALA A 475 0.96 -10.16 -32.96
N MET A 476 -0.04 -10.24 -33.83
CA MET A 476 -1.39 -10.67 -33.47
C MET A 476 -1.56 -12.15 -33.88
N ALA A 477 -2.15 -12.95 -32.99
CA ALA A 477 -2.37 -14.36 -33.21
C ALA A 477 -3.81 -14.78 -32.91
N CYS A 478 -4.17 -15.97 -33.38
CA CYS A 478 -5.47 -16.57 -33.13
C CYS A 478 -5.40 -18.08 -32.91
N TRP A 479 -6.46 -18.61 -32.30
CA TRP A 479 -6.73 -20.04 -32.17
C TRP A 479 -8.24 -20.28 -32.17
N ASN A 480 -8.73 -21.35 -32.82
CA ASN A 480 -10.14 -21.70 -32.79
C ASN A 480 -10.43 -22.74 -31.70
N ILE A 481 -11.40 -22.47 -30.82
CA ILE A 481 -11.74 -23.33 -29.67
C ILE A 481 -12.22 -24.74 -30.08
N ASN A 482 -12.66 -24.92 -31.33
CA ASN A 482 -13.09 -26.22 -31.84
C ASN A 482 -11.91 -27.08 -32.34
N LYS A 483 -10.67 -26.59 -32.26
CA LYS A 483 -9.46 -27.33 -32.61
C LYS A 483 -8.60 -27.54 -31.35
N PRO A 484 -7.87 -28.67 -31.24
CA PRO A 484 -6.93 -28.89 -30.15
C PRO A 484 -5.96 -27.71 -30.01
N LEU A 485 -5.70 -27.27 -28.78
CA LEU A 485 -4.77 -26.18 -28.50
C LEU A 485 -3.32 -26.68 -28.63
N THR A 486 -2.83 -26.72 -29.86
CA THR A 486 -1.46 -27.10 -30.23
C THR A 486 -0.79 -25.95 -30.96
N ARG A 487 0.55 -25.98 -31.06
CA ARG A 487 1.31 -24.95 -31.78
C ARG A 487 0.86 -24.81 -33.24
N ASP A 488 0.52 -25.90 -33.92
CA ASP A 488 0.05 -25.89 -35.32
C ASP A 488 -1.31 -25.22 -35.52
N ASN A 489 -2.11 -25.12 -34.45
CA ASN A 489 -3.44 -24.50 -34.47
C ASN A 489 -3.42 -23.06 -33.93
N ILE A 490 -2.28 -22.58 -33.44
CA ILE A 490 -2.05 -21.18 -33.09
C ILE A 490 -1.41 -20.50 -34.30
N VAL A 491 -2.12 -19.55 -34.89
CA VAL A 491 -1.68 -18.89 -36.13
C VAL A 491 -1.40 -17.42 -35.85
N VAL A 492 -0.20 -16.97 -36.23
CA VAL A 492 0.10 -15.53 -36.34
C VAL A 492 -0.62 -15.00 -37.58
N ILE A 493 -1.55 -14.06 -37.38
CA ILE A 493 -2.39 -13.49 -38.44
C ILE A 493 -1.84 -12.16 -38.96
N ASP A 494 -1.05 -11.46 -38.16
CA ASP A 494 -0.38 -10.24 -38.56
C ASP A 494 0.87 -9.99 -37.70
N ARG A 495 1.87 -9.31 -38.26
CA ARG A 495 3.12 -8.94 -37.59
C ARG A 495 3.64 -7.62 -38.14
N ASP A 496 3.90 -6.70 -37.22
CA ASP A 496 4.50 -5.39 -37.51
C ASP A 496 5.19 -4.84 -36.25
N HIS A 497 6.40 -4.31 -36.44
CA HIS A 497 7.26 -3.86 -35.35
C HIS A 497 6.70 -2.66 -34.57
N ASN A 498 5.91 -1.82 -35.22
CA ASN A 498 5.34 -0.61 -34.63
C ASN A 498 3.94 -0.86 -34.08
N ASP A 499 3.15 -1.68 -34.75
CA ASP A 499 1.72 -1.79 -34.47
C ASP A 499 1.40 -2.74 -33.32
N TYR A 500 2.21 -3.79 -33.09
CA TYR A 500 1.87 -4.89 -32.17
C TYR A 500 2.81 -5.04 -30.96
N GLN A 501 3.52 -3.98 -30.56
CA GLN A 501 4.48 -4.04 -29.44
C GLN A 501 3.84 -4.58 -28.14
N PHE A 502 2.72 -4.00 -27.70
CA PHE A 502 1.95 -4.54 -26.59
C PHE A 502 0.45 -4.42 -26.81
N VAL A 503 -0.21 -5.54 -27.11
CA VAL A 503 -1.68 -5.59 -27.32
C VAL A 503 -2.40 -5.58 -25.98
N SER A 504 -2.65 -4.37 -25.47
CA SER A 504 -3.28 -4.11 -24.18
C SER A 504 -4.80 -4.29 -24.14
N GLY A 505 -5.47 -4.27 -25.30
CA GLY A 505 -6.92 -4.42 -25.41
C GLY A 505 -7.32 -5.17 -26.67
N VAL A 506 -8.27 -6.08 -26.55
CA VAL A 506 -8.87 -6.83 -27.67
C VAL A 506 -10.37 -6.92 -27.44
N LYS A 507 -11.16 -6.56 -28.46
CA LYS A 507 -12.62 -6.72 -28.50
C LYS A 507 -13.04 -7.20 -29.87
N VAL A 508 -13.99 -8.14 -29.92
CA VAL A 508 -14.69 -8.45 -31.17
C VAL A 508 -16.06 -7.79 -31.09
N ILE A 509 -16.35 -6.92 -32.05
CA ILE A 509 -17.61 -6.20 -32.17
C ILE A 509 -18.55 -6.99 -33.08
N PRO A 510 -19.68 -7.49 -32.56
CA PRO A 510 -20.64 -8.26 -33.34
C PRO A 510 -21.20 -7.51 -34.55
N SER A 511 -21.53 -8.24 -35.61
CA SER A 511 -22.11 -7.70 -36.85
C SER A 511 -23.41 -6.91 -36.63
N ARG A 512 -24.19 -7.23 -35.58
CA ARG A 512 -25.40 -6.47 -35.21
C ARG A 512 -25.12 -5.01 -34.86
N PHE A 513 -23.91 -4.68 -34.39
CA PHE A 513 -23.52 -3.32 -34.04
C PHE A 513 -22.80 -2.62 -35.19
N THR A 514 -21.96 -3.34 -35.95
CA THR A 514 -21.26 -2.80 -37.12
C THR A 514 -22.16 -2.67 -38.36
N LYS A 515 -23.31 -3.35 -38.35
CA LYS A 515 -24.29 -3.47 -39.45
C LYS A 515 -23.75 -4.14 -40.72
N ARG A 516 -22.59 -4.80 -40.67
CA ARG A 516 -21.99 -5.51 -41.81
C ARG A 516 -21.38 -6.86 -41.42
N TYR A 517 -20.21 -6.85 -40.83
CA TYR A 517 -19.41 -8.03 -40.45
C TYR A 517 -18.88 -7.89 -39.03
N GLU A 518 -18.46 -8.99 -38.39
CA GLU A 518 -17.75 -8.88 -37.12
C GLU A 518 -16.41 -8.16 -37.31
N GLU A 519 -16.11 -7.20 -36.44
CA GLU A 519 -14.85 -6.45 -36.46
C GLU A 519 -14.02 -6.81 -35.23
N LEU A 520 -12.75 -7.16 -35.44
CA LEU A 520 -11.76 -7.19 -34.37
C LEU A 520 -11.27 -5.76 -34.14
N TRP A 521 -11.32 -5.28 -32.90
CA TRP A 521 -10.78 -4.01 -32.45
C TRP A 521 -9.69 -4.29 -31.44
N ILE A 522 -8.53 -3.67 -31.63
CA ILE A 522 -7.38 -3.82 -30.74
C ILE A 522 -6.85 -2.45 -30.31
N ALA A 523 -6.37 -2.39 -29.09
CA ALA A 523 -5.62 -1.26 -28.55
C ALA A 523 -4.19 -1.71 -28.25
N THR A 524 -3.22 -1.04 -28.85
CA THR A 524 -1.81 -1.37 -28.67
C THR A 524 -1.04 -0.18 -28.13
N ASN A 525 0.00 -0.44 -27.35
CA ASN A 525 0.87 0.59 -26.81
C ASN A 525 2.32 0.10 -26.75
N ARG A 526 3.22 0.98 -26.30
CA ARG A 526 4.64 0.69 -26.07
C ARG A 526 4.92 0.45 -24.59
N TYR A 527 4.29 -0.58 -24.01
CA TYR A 527 4.34 -0.82 -22.56
C TYR A 527 5.76 -0.91 -22.00
N GLN A 528 6.70 -1.49 -22.74
CA GLN A 528 8.09 -1.56 -22.34
C GLN A 528 8.73 -0.17 -22.14
N LYS A 529 8.35 0.83 -22.94
CA LYS A 529 8.81 2.22 -22.76
C LYS A 529 8.22 2.87 -21.53
N ILE A 530 6.98 2.49 -21.16
CA ILE A 530 6.32 2.96 -19.94
C ILE A 530 6.97 2.30 -18.72
N ALA A 531 7.16 0.97 -18.76
CA ALA A 531 7.77 0.20 -17.68
C ALA A 531 9.22 0.58 -17.40
N LEU A 532 9.98 0.96 -18.44
CA LEU A 532 11.37 1.40 -18.33
C LEU A 532 11.51 2.93 -18.18
N GLU A 533 10.41 3.68 -18.16
CA GLU A 533 10.40 5.15 -18.07
C GLU A 533 11.18 5.86 -19.21
N THR A 534 11.24 5.25 -20.40
CA THR A 534 11.95 5.74 -21.59
C THR A 534 11.04 6.25 -22.71
N GLN A 535 9.79 6.59 -22.38
CA GLN A 535 8.79 7.00 -23.36
C GLN A 535 9.11 8.34 -24.03
N ASN A 536 9.17 8.36 -25.36
CA ASN A 536 9.28 9.58 -26.16
C ASN A 536 7.89 10.09 -26.55
N PHE A 537 7.48 11.24 -26.02
CA PHE A 537 6.16 11.82 -26.27
C PHE A 537 6.00 12.42 -27.67
N ASN A 538 7.08 12.56 -28.45
CA ASN A 538 7.02 13.02 -29.83
C ASN A 538 6.73 11.87 -30.83
N GLU A 539 6.59 10.64 -30.35
CA GLU A 539 6.29 9.46 -31.15
C GLU A 539 4.88 8.90 -30.88
N ILE A 540 4.35 8.10 -31.81
CA ILE A 540 3.06 7.43 -31.63
C ILE A 540 3.21 6.26 -30.65
N ASN A 541 2.78 6.48 -29.41
CA ASN A 541 2.89 5.52 -28.32
C ASN A 541 1.66 4.63 -28.12
N PHE A 542 0.49 5.05 -28.62
CA PHE A 542 -0.79 4.37 -28.44
C PHE A 542 -1.53 4.30 -29.77
N ARG A 543 -2.13 3.15 -30.08
CA ARG A 543 -2.88 2.91 -31.32
C ARG A 543 -4.19 2.20 -31.01
N ILE A 544 -5.20 2.48 -31.83
CA ILE A 544 -6.42 1.68 -31.93
C ILE A 544 -6.56 1.26 -33.37
N MET A 545 -6.71 -0.04 -33.61
CA MET A 545 -6.81 -0.61 -34.95
C MET A 545 -8.02 -1.52 -35.03
N LYS A 546 -8.57 -1.69 -36.24
CA LYS A 546 -9.67 -2.62 -36.48
C LYS A 546 -9.58 -3.31 -37.83
N SER A 547 -10.11 -4.53 -37.90
CA SER A 547 -10.16 -5.30 -39.15
C SER A 547 -11.34 -6.28 -39.15
N PRO A 548 -11.95 -6.58 -40.30
CA PRO A 548 -12.98 -7.62 -40.41
C PRO A 548 -12.44 -8.99 -39.96
N VAL A 549 -13.16 -9.68 -39.07
CA VAL A 549 -12.74 -10.99 -38.52
C VAL A 549 -12.50 -12.02 -39.63
N ASP A 550 -13.42 -12.11 -40.60
CA ASP A 550 -13.34 -13.09 -41.68
C ASP A 550 -12.09 -12.90 -42.54
N ASN A 551 -11.67 -11.65 -42.77
CA ASN A 551 -10.46 -11.37 -43.53
C ASN A 551 -9.20 -11.86 -42.81
N LEU A 552 -9.15 -11.69 -41.48
CA LEU A 552 -8.00 -12.08 -40.67
C LEU A 552 -7.82 -13.60 -40.59
N ILE A 553 -8.92 -14.36 -40.59
CA ILE A 553 -8.87 -15.82 -40.40
C ILE A 553 -8.94 -16.61 -41.70
N LYS A 554 -9.26 -15.97 -42.83
CA LYS A 554 -9.44 -16.64 -44.12
C LYS A 554 -8.17 -17.41 -44.51
N GLY A 555 -8.35 -18.69 -44.84
CA GLY A 555 -7.25 -19.58 -45.26
C GLY A 555 -6.33 -20.02 -44.12
N THR A 556 -6.61 -19.66 -42.86
CA THR A 556 -5.80 -20.08 -41.71
C THR A 556 -6.46 -21.21 -40.92
N ASN A 557 -5.67 -21.86 -40.06
CA ASN A 557 -6.19 -22.84 -39.10
C ASN A 557 -7.13 -22.23 -38.06
N CYS A 558 -7.27 -20.91 -37.97
CA CYS A 558 -8.27 -20.28 -37.11
C CYS A 558 -9.68 -20.25 -37.71
N ASN A 559 -9.81 -20.53 -39.01
CA ASN A 559 -11.12 -20.63 -39.66
C ASN A 559 -11.77 -21.98 -39.35
N ASN A 560 -13.07 -21.95 -39.06
CA ASN A 560 -13.92 -23.11 -38.86
C ASN A 560 -14.52 -23.47 -40.23
N GLY A 561 -13.77 -24.18 -41.06
CA GLY A 561 -14.13 -24.38 -42.46
C GLY A 561 -15.52 -24.98 -42.66
N PHE A 562 -16.44 -24.20 -43.23
CA PHE A 562 -17.40 -24.69 -44.22
C PHE A 562 -17.02 -24.05 -45.56
N ASN A 563 -16.31 -24.81 -46.40
CA ASN A 563 -16.04 -24.44 -47.78
C ASN A 563 -17.33 -24.58 -48.60
N PHE A 564 -18.12 -23.51 -48.73
CA PHE A 564 -19.00 -23.36 -49.89
C PHE A 564 -18.22 -22.68 -51.01
N LYS A 565 -17.34 -23.44 -51.67
CA LYS A 565 -16.79 -23.07 -52.97
C LYS A 565 -16.50 -24.33 -53.77
N PHE A 566 -17.55 -24.94 -54.31
CA PHE A 566 -17.54 -25.63 -55.59
C PHE A 566 -18.95 -25.54 -56.18
N LEU A 567 -19.03 -25.21 -57.47
CA LEU A 567 -20.22 -25.00 -58.32
C LEU A 567 -20.81 -23.58 -58.35
N SER A 568 -20.07 -22.64 -58.94
CA SER A 568 -20.60 -21.70 -59.95
C SER A 568 -19.50 -20.71 -60.30
N ASP A 569 -18.58 -21.12 -61.18
CA ASP A 569 -17.78 -20.22 -62.02
C ASP A 569 -16.86 -21.09 -62.90
N TYR A 570 -17.48 -21.85 -63.80
CA TYR A 570 -16.85 -22.28 -65.05
C TYR A 570 -17.88 -22.05 -66.16
N ASN A 571 -18.00 -20.80 -66.58
CA ASN A 571 -18.48 -20.49 -67.91
C ASN A 571 -17.28 -20.56 -68.85
N LEU A 572 -17.16 -21.63 -69.64
CA LEU A 572 -16.48 -21.66 -70.94
C LEU A 572 -17.03 -22.87 -71.74
N PRO A 573 -16.98 -22.84 -73.09
CA PRO A 573 -18.13 -23.07 -73.94
C PRO A 573 -18.23 -24.51 -74.47
N PHE A 574 -19.46 -24.97 -74.70
CA PHE A 574 -19.72 -26.14 -75.55
C PHE A 574 -19.53 -25.76 -77.01
N SER A 575 -18.47 -26.27 -77.63
CA SER A 575 -18.39 -26.47 -79.08
C SER A 575 -18.86 -27.88 -79.43
N ASN A 576 -19.76 -27.94 -80.40
CA ASN A 576 -20.32 -29.13 -81.06
C ASN A 576 -19.28 -30.19 -81.40
N TYR A 577 -19.68 -31.48 -81.40
CA TYR A 577 -19.76 -32.33 -82.60
C TYR A 577 -20.22 -33.76 -82.21
N PHE A 578 -21.34 -34.15 -82.82
CA PHE A 578 -21.99 -35.47 -82.97
C PHE A 578 -22.40 -36.28 -81.74
#